data_AF-A0A956WRA6-F1
#
_entry.id   AF-A0A956WRA6-F1
#
_cell.length_a   1.000
_cell.length_b   1.000
_cell.length_c   1.000
_cell.angle_alpha   90.00
_cell.angle_beta   90.00
_cell.angle_gamma   90.00
#
_symmetry.space_group_name_H-M   'P 1'
#
loop_
_entity.id
_entity.type
_entity.pdbx_description
1 polymer ?
#
loop_
_entity_poly.entity_id
_entity_poly.type
_entity_poly.pdbx_seq_one_letter_code
_entity_poly.pdbx_strand_id
1 'polypeptide(L)' 'MPVEVDCTFDEDGRVRVRRIRLSRPWQIVEQGRQWADAEGRHVLLMLPNGAHELLLRAETLTWELRELPGMRRLM' A
#
# COMPACT_ATOMS: atom_id res chain seq x y z
N MET A 1 4.05 13.44 -8.07
CA MET A 1 4.96 13.60 -6.91
C MET A 1 5.43 12.22 -6.49
N PRO A 2 6.69 12.03 -6.09
CA PRO A 2 7.16 10.72 -5.63
C PRO A 2 6.43 10.31 -4.34
N VAL A 3 6.09 9.03 -4.26
CA VAL A 3 5.60 8.40 -3.03
C VAL A 3 6.75 7.63 -2.42
N GLU A 4 6.97 7.78 -1.12
CA GLU A 4 7.99 7.00 -0.40
C GLU A 4 7.33 6.01 0.54
N VAL A 5 7.87 4.79 0.60
CA VAL A 5 7.34 3.68 1.39
C VAL A 5 8.48 3.09 2.22
N ASP A 6 8.26 2.95 3.53
CA ASP A 6 9.15 2.22 4.44
C ASP A 6 8.51 0.87 4.73
N CYS A 7 9.16 -0.21 4.31
CA CYS A 7 8.64 -1.56 4.47
C CYS A 7 9.73 -2.59 4.75
N THR A 8 9.31 -3.78 5.14
CA THR A 8 10.15 -4.97 5.28
C THR A 8 9.55 -6.10 4.47
N PHE A 9 10.40 -6.91 3.85
CA PHE A 9 10.01 -8.11 3.13
C PHE A 9 10.35 -9.33 3.98
N ASP A 10 9.38 -10.21 4.17
CA ASP A 10 9.59 -11.52 4.78
C ASP A 10 10.06 -12.52 3.70
N GLU A 11 10.71 -13.63 4.09
CA GLU A 11 11.28 -14.62 3.16
C GLU A 11 10.22 -15.31 2.27
N ASP A 12 8.97 -15.35 2.72
CA ASP A 12 7.82 -15.87 1.97
C ASP A 12 7.26 -14.85 0.96
N GLY A 13 7.89 -13.68 0.86
CA GLY A 13 7.50 -12.59 -0.03
C GLY A 13 6.38 -11.72 0.50
N ARG A 14 5.95 -11.88 1.76
CA ARG A 14 5.04 -10.91 2.40
C ARG A 14 5.74 -9.59 2.59
N VAL A 15 4.95 -8.52 2.50
CA VAL A 15 5.42 -7.15 2.74
C VAL A 15 4.77 -6.61 4.01
N ARG A 16 5.57 -5.98 4.86
CA ARG A 16 5.13 -5.24 6.03
C ARG A 16 5.44 -3.77 5.84
N VAL A 17 4.42 -2.99 5.51
CA VAL A 17 4.53 -1.54 5.32
C VAL A 17 4.38 -0.88 6.69
N ARG A 18 5.36 -0.03 7.05
CA ARG A 18 5.38 0.68 8.35
C ARG A 18 4.82 2.09 8.23
N ARG A 19 5.22 2.80 7.18
CA ARG A 19 4.81 4.18 6.92
C ARG A 19 4.94 4.54 5.44
N ILE A 20 4.19 5.54 5.03
CA ILE A 20 4.17 6.07 3.66
C ILE A 20 4.20 7.59 3.68
N ARG A 21 4.75 8.19 2.62
CA ARG A 21 4.82 9.64 2.41
C ARG A 21 4.24 9.98 1.04
N LEU A 22 2.97 10.38 1.02
CA LEU A 22 2.27 10.92 -0.18
C LEU A 22 2.58 12.41 -0.35
N SER A 23 2.66 13.09 0.78
CA SER A 23 3.15 14.45 1.00
C SER A 23 3.86 14.47 2.35
N ARG A 24 4.55 15.54 2.72
CA ARG A 24 5.09 15.65 4.09
C ARG A 24 3.94 15.84 5.09
N PRO A 25 3.98 15.25 6.30
CA PRO A 25 5.02 14.35 6.85
C PRO A 25 4.77 12.85 6.52
N TRP A 26 5.69 11.98 6.96
CA TRP A 26 5.46 10.52 6.97
C TRP A 26 4.23 10.15 7.80
N GLN A 27 3.43 9.20 7.30
CA GLN A 27 2.23 8.69 7.98
C GLN A 27 2.40 7.21 8.28
N ILE A 28 2.23 6.82 9.55
CA ILE A 28 2.15 5.40 9.94
C ILE A 28 0.88 4.83 9.31
N VAL A 29 1.00 3.65 8.71
CA VAL A 29 -0.13 2.94 8.11
C VAL A 29 -0.67 1.89 9.06
N GLU A 30 -1.96 1.64 9.01
CA GLU A 30 -2.53 0.37 9.45
C GLU A 30 -2.61 -0.55 8.22
N GLN A 31 -1.88 -1.67 8.24
CA GLN A 31 -1.88 -2.61 7.13
C GLN A 31 -3.03 -3.61 7.25
N GLY A 32 -3.83 -3.72 6.19
CA GLY A 32 -4.89 -4.70 6.07
C GLY A 32 -4.43 -6.00 5.42
N ARG A 33 -5.35 -6.64 4.68
CA ARG A 33 -5.06 -7.89 3.98
C ARG A 33 -3.99 -7.72 2.90
N GLN A 34 -3.31 -8.81 2.61
CA GLN A 34 -2.38 -8.95 1.51
C GLN A 34 -2.83 -10.14 0.67
N TRP A 35 -2.93 -9.98 -0.64
CA TRP A 35 -3.39 -11.04 -1.55
C TRP A 35 -2.64 -10.98 -2.87
N ALA A 36 -2.82 -12.01 -3.69
CA ALA A 36 -2.31 -12.06 -5.05
C ALA A 36 -3.42 -12.49 -5.99
N ASP A 37 -3.49 -11.86 -7.15
CA ASP A 37 -4.36 -12.22 -8.25
C ASP A 37 -3.62 -12.04 -9.59
N ALA A 38 -4.35 -12.00 -10.71
CA ALA A 38 -3.76 -11.87 -12.04
C ALA A 38 -3.04 -10.52 -12.27
N GLU A 39 -3.38 -9.46 -11.54
CA GLU A 39 -2.71 -8.15 -11.65
C GLU A 39 -1.36 -8.14 -10.93
N GLY A 40 -1.21 -8.94 -9.88
CA GLY A 40 0.03 -9.07 -9.13
C GLY A 40 -0.19 -9.23 -7.62
N ARG A 41 0.65 -8.56 -6.82
CA ARG A 41 0.61 -8.65 -5.35
C ARG A 41 0.11 -7.34 -4.74
N HIS A 42 -0.92 -7.45 -3.94
CA HIS A 42 -1.68 -6.33 -3.41
C HIS A 42 -1.51 -6.23 -1.91
N VAL A 43 -1.32 -5.02 -1.40
CA VAL A 43 -1.26 -4.71 0.02
C VAL A 43 -2.26 -3.60 0.34
N LEU A 44 -3.25 -3.90 1.18
CA LEU A 44 -4.19 -2.90 1.65
C LEU A 44 -3.54 -2.03 2.73
N LEU A 45 -3.54 -0.72 2.54
CA LEU A 45 -3.04 0.28 3.47
C LEU A 45 -4.18 1.20 3.92
N MET A 46 -4.40 1.29 5.22
CA MET A 46 -5.35 2.23 5.80
C MET A 46 -4.59 3.46 6.28
N LEU A 47 -4.92 4.61 5.69
CA LEU A 47 -4.41 5.92 6.04
C LEU A 47 -5.54 6.81 6.60
N PRO A 48 -5.21 7.92 7.29
CA PRO A 48 -6.20 8.88 7.77
C PRO A 48 -7.11 9.44 6.66
N ASN A 49 -6.59 9.58 5.43
CA ASN A 49 -7.34 10.09 4.29
C ASN A 49 -8.13 9.01 3.53
N GLY A 50 -8.00 7.73 3.88
CA GLY A 50 -8.74 6.63 3.26
C GLY A 50 -7.91 5.38 3.02
N ALA A 51 -8.56 4.36 2.44
CA ALA A 51 -7.88 3.15 2.03
C ALA A 51 -7.10 3.34 0.73
N HIS A 52 -5.89 2.80 0.71
CA HIS A 52 -5.01 2.77 -0.44
C HIS A 52 -4.58 1.33 -0.70
N GLU A 53 -4.25 1.04 -1.94
CA GLU A 53 -3.70 -0.23 -2.37
C GLU A 53 -2.28 0.01 -2.90
N LEU A 54 -1.31 -0.68 -2.30
CA LEU A 54 0.03 -0.80 -2.85
C LEU A 54 0.10 -2.09 -3.67
N LEU A 55 0.25 -1.96 -4.98
CA LEU A 55 0.29 -3.08 -5.93
C LEU A 55 1.68 -3.21 -6.55
N LEU A 56 2.26 -4.40 -6.46
CA LEU A 56 3.35 -4.83 -7.34
C LEU A 56 2.76 -5.52 -8.57
N ARG A 57 2.86 -4.88 -9.73
CA ARG A 57 2.34 -5.44 -10.99
C ARG A 57 3.12 -6.68 -11.43
N ALA A 58 2.40 -7.72 -11.83
CA ALA A 58 2.99 -8.97 -12.31
C ALA A 58 3.77 -8.80 -13.62
N GLU A 59 3.20 -8.06 -14.59
CA GLU A 59 3.81 -7.92 -15.92
C GLU A 59 5.06 -7.05 -15.93
N THR A 60 5.03 -5.94 -15.19
CA THR A 60 6.04 -4.87 -15.29
C THR A 60 7.00 -4.85 -14.11
N LEU A 61 6.69 -5.59 -13.03
CA LEU A 61 7.42 -5.54 -11.76
C LEU A 61 7.54 -4.11 -11.19
N THR A 62 6.54 -3.27 -11.46
CA THR A 62 6.47 -1.90 -10.96
C THR A 62 5.50 -1.77 -9.80
N TRP A 63 5.85 -0.93 -8.83
CA TRP A 63 4.96 -0.57 -7.72
C TRP A 63 4.02 0.57 -8.09
N GLU A 64 2.76 0.42 -7.75
CA GLU A 64 1.73 1.44 -7.87
C GLU A 64 1.05 1.67 -6.53
N LEU A 65 0.65 2.91 -6.28
CA LEU A 65 -0.27 3.25 -5.20
C LEU A 65 -1.59 3.72 -5.81
N ARG A 66 -2.69 3.09 -5.41
CA ARG A 66 -4.05 3.41 -5.86
C ARG A 66 -4.90 3.83 -4.66
N GLU A 67 -5.73 4.86 -4.83
CA GLU A 67 -6.78 5.17 -3.85
C GLU A 67 -7.98 4.25 -4.12
N LEU A 68 -8.53 3.64 -3.07
CA LEU A 68 -9.70 2.78 -3.20
C LEU A 68 -10.99 3.58 -2.93
N PRO A 69 -11.87 3.77 -3.93
CA PRO A 69 -13.11 4.53 -3.77
C PRO A 69 -14.02 3.91 -2.71
N GLY A 70 -14.71 4.75 -1.93
CA GLY A 70 -15.76 4.32 -1.00
C GLY A 70 -15.30 3.86 0.38
N MET A 71 -13.99 3.85 0.64
CA MET A 71 -13.41 3.43 1.92
C MET A 71 -12.77 4.61 2.67
N ARG A 72 -13.52 5.72 2.77
CA ARG A 72 -13.18 6.82 3.68
C ARG A 72 -13.60 6.40 5.09
N ARG A 73 -12.68 6.48 6.05
CA ARG A 73 -13.03 6.38 7.47
C ARG A 73 -13.89 7.59 7.78
N LEU A 74 -15.20 7.39 7.97
CA LEU A 74 -16.04 8.38 8.64
C LEU A 74 -15.44 8.52 10.05
N MET A 75 -14.87 9.69 10.34
CA MET A 75 -14.43 10.04 11.68
C MET A 75 -15.64 10.18 12.60
#